data_AF-A0A2E4LCD6-F1
#
_entry.id   AF-A0A2E4LCD6-F1
#
_cell.length_a   1.000
_cell.length_b   1.000
_cell.length_c   1.000
_cell.angle_alpha   90.00
_cell.angle_beta   90.00
_cell.angle_gamma   90.00
#
_symmetry.space_group_name_H-M   'P 1'
#
loop_
_entity.id
_entity.type
_entity.pdbx_description
1 polymer ?
#
loop_
_entity_poly.entity_id
_entity_poly.type
_entity_poly.pdbx_seq_one_letter_code
_entity_poly.pdbx_strand_id
1 'polypeptide(L)' 'MNTVLAFGMPGGWELIVIILFVIIFFGAKKIPEIARGMGKGIREFKDATKEIKNEIDEAATDTGDAKKK' A
#
# COMPACT_ATOMS: atom_id res chain seq x y z
N MET A 1 14.71 -13.84 33.14
CA MET A 1 13.46 -14.42 32.59
C MET A 1 12.50 -13.26 32.30
N ASN A 2 12.63 -12.60 31.14
CA ASN A 2 11.70 -11.55 30.71
C ASN A 2 11.19 -11.87 29.30
N THR A 3 10.76 -13.12 29.09
CA THR A 3 10.21 -13.64 27.83
C THR A 3 8.77 -13.22 27.55
N VAL A 4 8.15 -12.39 28.40
CA VAL A 4 6.69 -12.17 28.42
C VAL A 4 6.25 -10.74 28.05
N LEU A 5 7.18 -9.78 27.87
CA LEU A 5 6.82 -8.44 27.35
C LEU A 5 6.59 -8.42 25.81
N ALA A 6 6.69 -9.58 25.17
CA ALA A 6 6.70 -9.80 23.73
C ALA A 6 5.35 -9.62 22.97
N PHE A 7 4.28 -9.13 23.59
CA PHE A 7 2.96 -9.02 22.92
C PHE A 7 2.46 -7.59 22.64
N GLY A 8 3.18 -6.54 23.07
CA GLY A 8 2.70 -5.15 22.90
C GLY A 8 3.55 -4.29 21.97
N MET A 9 4.87 -4.35 22.11
CA MET A 9 5.82 -3.59 21.29
C MET A 9 7.22 -4.18 21.52
N PRO A 10 7.87 -4.77 20.52
CA PRO A 10 9.30 -5.05 20.62
C PRO A 10 10.00 -3.69 20.80
N GLY A 11 10.83 -3.56 21.83
CA GLY A 11 11.73 -2.43 21.97
C GLY A 11 12.60 -2.27 20.71
N GLY A 12 13.16 -1.08 20.49
CA GLY A 12 13.91 -0.77 19.27
C GLY A 12 15.02 -1.78 18.93
N TRP A 13 15.62 -2.40 19.94
CA TRP A 13 16.65 -3.43 19.76
C TRP A 13 16.09 -4.75 19.19
N GLU A 14 14.94 -5.21 19.65
CA GLU A 14 14.32 -6.46 19.19
C GLU A 14 13.85 -6.31 17.73
N LEU A 15 13.34 -5.14 17.36
CA LEU A 15 12.99 -4.82 15.97
C LEU A 15 14.20 -4.89 15.04
N ILE A 16 15.36 -4.39 15.46
CA ILE A 16 16.60 -4.45 14.67
C ILE A 16 17.01 -5.92 14.43
N VAL A 17 16.92 -6.78 15.45
CA VAL A 17 17.24 -8.20 15.32
C VAL A 17 16.28 -8.91 14.36
N ILE A 18 14.98 -8.62 14.44
CA ILE A 18 13.97 -9.17 13.52
C ILE A 18 14.25 -8.73 12.09
N ILE A 19 14.50 -7.43 11.86
CA ILE A 19 14.82 -6.89 10.53
C ILE A 19 16.08 -7.54 9.97
N LEU A 20 17.12 -7.70 10.80
CA LEU A 20 18.37 -8.36 10.39
C LEU A 20 18.12 -9.82 9.98
N PHE A 21 17.31 -10.55 10.75
CA PHE A 21 16.94 -11.92 10.42
C PHE A 21 16.20 -11.99 9.08
N VAL A 22 15.19 -11.14 8.89
CA VAL A 22 14.45 -11.05 7.62
C VAL A 22 15.39 -10.71 6.45
N ILE A 23 16.35 -9.81 6.63
CA ILE A 23 17.34 -9.46 5.60
C ILE A 23 18.25 -10.64 5.24
N ILE A 24 18.64 -11.49 6.21
CA ILE A 24 19.48 -12.66 5.92
C ILE A 24 18.70 -13.71 5.13
N PHE A 25 17.44 -13.98 5.49
CA PHE A 25 16.62 -14.99 4.83
C PHE A 25 16.07 -14.55 3.48
N PHE A 26 15.58 -13.31 3.39
CA PHE A 26 14.99 -12.79 2.16
C PHE A 26 15.98 -12.02 1.30
N GLY A 27 17.11 -11.54 1.85
CA GLY A 27 18.08 -10.70 1.17
C GLY A 27 17.74 -9.20 1.27
N ALA A 28 18.76 -8.38 1.55
CA ALA A 28 18.62 -6.92 1.70
C ALA A 28 18.00 -6.22 0.48
N LYS A 29 18.13 -6.80 -0.71
CA LYS A 29 17.62 -6.25 -1.97
C LYS A 29 16.16 -6.59 -2.24
N LYS A 30 15.64 -7.68 -1.66
CA LYS A 30 14.33 -8.23 -2.02
C LYS A 30 13.16 -7.43 -1.44
N ILE A 31 13.33 -6.90 -0.22
CA ILE A 31 12.35 -6.01 0.41
C ILE A 31 12.14 -4.70 -0.38
N PRO A 32 13.19 -3.91 -0.71
CA PRO A 32 13.00 -2.68 -1.47
C PRO A 32 12.53 -2.96 -2.91
N GLU A 33 12.87 -4.10 -3.49
CA GLU A 33 12.41 -4.52 -4.81
C GLU A 33 10.90 -4.79 -4.83
N ILE A 34 10.38 -5.57 -3.86
CA ILE A 34 8.93 -5.80 -3.70
C ILE A 34 8.21 -4.49 -3.40
N ALA A 35 8.75 -3.65 -2.52
CA ALA A 35 8.15 -2.36 -2.19
C ALA A 35 8.06 -1.44 -3.43
N ARG A 36 9.10 -1.42 -4.28
CA ARG A 36 9.11 -0.66 -5.53
C ARG A 36 8.11 -1.22 -6.55
N GLY A 37 8.04 -2.54 -6.72
CA GLY A 37 7.08 -3.19 -7.61
C GLY A 37 5.63 -2.95 -7.17
N MET A 38 5.35 -3.17 -5.89
CA MET A 38 4.04 -2.93 -5.29
C MET A 38 3.65 -1.45 -5.34
N GLY A 39 4.58 -0.54 -5.09
CA GLY A 39 4.34 0.90 -5.18
C GLY A 39 3.96 1.37 -6.59
N LYS A 40 4.59 0.81 -7.62
CA LYS A 40 4.22 1.06 -9.02
C LYS A 40 2.82 0.53 -9.33
N GLY A 41 2.53 -0.72 -8.94
CA GLY A 41 1.21 -1.33 -9.16
C GLY A 41 0.08 -0.57 -8.46
N ILE A 42 0.27 -0.14 -7.20
CA ILE A 42 -0.71 0.68 -6.47
C ILE A 42 -0.93 2.03 -7.18
N ARG A 43 0.13 2.64 -7.70
CA ARG A 43 0.01 3.92 -8.43
C ARG A 43 -0.76 3.75 -9.73
N GLU A 44 -0.42 2.78 -10.56
CA GLU A 44 -1.12 2.50 -11.82
C GLU A 44 -2.59 2.16 -11.57
N PHE A 45 -2.89 1.34 -10.56
CA PHE A 45 -4.25 1.02 -10.16
C PHE A 45 -5.03 2.26 -9.73
N LYS A 46 -4.41 3.15 -8.94
CA LYS A 46 -5.02 4.41 -8.51
C LYS A 46 -5.29 5.34 -9.69
N ASP A 47 -4.37 5.44 -10.62
CA ASP A 47 -4.49 6.30 -11.79
C ASP A 47 -5.62 5.82 -12.71
N ALA A 48 -5.68 4.52 -13.02
CA ALA A 48 -6.79 3.92 -13.78
C ALA A 48 -8.15 4.08 -13.09
N THR A 49 -8.20 3.88 -11.77
CA THR A 49 -9.45 4.08 -10.99
C THR A 49 -9.91 5.54 -11.05
N LYS A 50 -8.98 6.49 -11.05
CA LYS A 50 -9.30 7.92 -11.11
C LYS A 50 -9.86 8.32 -12.48
N GLU A 51 -9.29 7.80 -13.56
CA GLU A 51 -9.79 8.02 -14.92
C GLU A 51 -11.22 7.50 -15.08
N ILE A 52 -11.46 6.24 -14.68
CA ILE A 52 -12.80 5.63 -14.67
C ILE A 52 -13.80 6.46 -13.85
N LYS A 53 -13.38 6.94 -12.68
CA LYS A 53 -14.24 7.76 -11.82
C LYS A 53 -14.63 9.08 -12.50
N ASN A 54 -13.67 9.74 -13.15
CA ASN A 54 -13.93 10.99 -13.85
C ASN A 54 -14.88 10.79 -15.05
N GLU A 55 -14.71 9.71 -15.82
CA GLU A 55 -15.62 9.37 -16.93
C GLU A 55 -17.05 9.09 -16.44
N ILE A 56 -17.19 8.39 -15.32
CA ILE A 56 -18.49 8.12 -14.70
C ILE A 56 -19.15 9.41 -14.19
N ASP A 57 -18.37 10.30 -13.56
CA ASP A 57 -18.86 11.59 -13.08
C ASP A 57 -19.28 12.48 -14.27
N GLU A 58 -18.52 12.52 -15.37
CA GLU A 58 -18.88 13.25 -16.60
C GLU A 58 -20.14 12.69 -17.27
N ALA A 59 -20.26 11.37 -17.41
CA ALA A 59 -21.45 10.72 -17.97
C ALA A 59 -22.71 10.93 -17.09
N ALA A 60 -22.54 10.97 -15.77
CA ALA A 60 -23.62 11.27 -14.83
C ALA A 60 -24.07 12.73 -14.92
N THR A 61 -23.16 13.67 -15.19
CA THR A 61 -23.52 15.09 -15.41
C THR A 61 -24.27 15.31 -16.72
N ASP A 62 -23.90 14.64 -17.82
CA ASP A 62 -24.56 14.81 -19.13
C ASP A 62 -26.00 14.24 -19.16
N THR A 63 -26.28 13.20 -18.36
CA THR A 63 -27.64 12.63 -18.24
C THR A 63 -28.56 13.43 -17.31
N GLY A 64 -27.99 14.25 -16.41
CA GLY A 64 -28.73 15.06 -15.42
C GLY A 64 -29.42 16.29 -16.01
N ASP A 65 -28.88 16.87 -17.08
CA ASP A 65 -29.40 18.09 -17.72
C ASP A 65 -30.59 17.84 -18.67
N ALA A 66 -30.82 16.59 -19.10
CA ALA A 66 -31.98 16.23 -19.94
C ALA A 66 -33.31 16.12 -19.17
N LYS A 67 -33.29 16.12 -17.82
CA LYS A 67 -34.50 15.94 -16.99
C LYS A 67 -35.06 17.25 -16.39
N LYS A 68 -34.49 18.41 -16.74
CA LYS A 68 -34.84 19.72 -16.17
C LYS A 68 -35.20 20.79 -17.22
N LYS A 69 -35.61 20.40 -18.42
CA LYS A 69 -36.30 21.28 -19.38
C LYS A 69 -37.71 20.80 -19.65
#